data_AF-A0A2M8S903-F1
#
_entry.id   AF-A0A2M8S903-F1
#
_cell.length_a   1.000
_cell.length_b   1.000
_cell.length_c   1.000
_cell.angle_alpha   90.00
_cell.angle_beta   90.00
_cell.angle_gamma   90.00
#
_symmetry.space_group_name_H-M   'P 1'
#
loop_
_entity.id
_entity.type
_entity.pdbx_description
1 polymer ?
#
loop_
_entity_poly.entity_id
_entity_poly.type
_entity_poly.pdbx_seq_one_letter_code
_entity_poly.pdbx_strand_id
1 'polypeptide(L)'
;MDILFITHFLNGFLMIAMPIGLGIYLTRRFKLGWRLWWIGAAIFVLSQVGHIPFNWVMSILLNKTALANWPHTAQTVFNVVFLGLSAGLWEEGARYAMYRWWAKDARSWRKGLLAGAGHGGAETIILGG
;
A
#
# COMPACT_ATOMS: atom_id res chain seq x y z
N MET A 1 -16.35 14.89 26.30
CA MET A 1 -15.31 14.38 25.38
C MET A 1 -15.21 15.33 24.21
N ASP A 2 -14.00 15.71 23.83
CA ASP A 2 -13.76 16.48 22.62
C ASP A 2 -14.11 15.62 21.40
N ILE A 3 -14.75 16.22 20.39
CA ILE A 3 -15.08 15.55 19.12
C ILE A 3 -13.83 15.05 18.40
N LEU A 4 -12.72 15.80 18.51
CA LEU A 4 -11.43 15.43 17.92
C LEU A 4 -10.86 14.17 18.57
N PHE A 5 -11.02 14.03 19.88
CA PHE A 5 -10.60 12.82 20.58
C PHE A 5 -11.34 11.58 20.07
N ILE A 6 -12.66 11.71 19.85
CA ILE A 6 -13.48 10.61 19.32
C ILE A 6 -13.07 10.26 17.90
N THR A 7 -12.88 11.26 17.02
CA THR A 7 -12.55 11.01 15.61
C THR A 7 -11.14 10.44 15.43
N HIS A 8 -10.14 10.93 16.15
CA HIS A 8 -8.78 10.36 16.10
C HIS A 8 -8.75 8.92 16.62
N PHE A 9 -9.45 8.66 17.74
CA PHE A 9 -9.57 7.30 18.25
C PHE A 9 -10.24 6.37 17.23
N LEU A 10 -11.38 6.81 16.67
CA LEU A 10 -12.12 6.02 15.68
C LEU A 10 -11.29 5.76 14.42
N ASN A 11 -10.52 6.75 13.95
CA ASN A 11 -9.63 6.63 12.81
C ASN A 11 -8.61 5.50 13.03
N GLY A 12 -7.79 5.60 14.08
CA GLY A 12 -6.78 4.59 14.39
C GLY A 12 -7.38 3.21 14.68
N PHE A 13 -8.53 3.18 15.36
CA PHE A 13 -9.25 1.92 15.60
C PHE A 13 -9.68 1.26 14.29
N LEU A 14 -10.30 2.00 13.37
CA LEU A 14 -10.77 1.46 12.08
C LEU A 14 -9.60 1.03 11.18
N MET A 15 -8.49 1.77 11.19
CA MET A 15 -7.30 1.45 10.40
C MET A 15 -6.65 0.11 10.81
N ILE A 16 -6.86 -0.35 12.04
CA ILE A 16 -6.42 -1.66 12.51
C ILE A 16 -7.53 -2.70 12.42
N ALA A 17 -8.73 -2.37 12.91
CA ALA A 17 -9.83 -3.31 13.04
C ALA A 17 -10.38 -3.78 11.69
N MET A 18 -10.51 -2.89 10.70
CA MET A 18 -11.03 -3.26 9.38
C MET A 18 -10.14 -4.26 8.63
N PRO A 19 -8.82 -4.05 8.47
CA PRO A 19 -8.00 -5.01 7.72
C PRO A 19 -7.84 -6.36 8.44
N ILE A 20 -7.71 -6.36 9.77
CA ILE A 20 -7.68 -7.62 10.55
C ILE A 20 -9.03 -8.33 10.45
N GLY A 21 -10.14 -7.60 10.60
CA GLY A 21 -11.50 -8.13 10.47
C GLY A 21 -11.76 -8.72 9.10
N LEU A 22 -11.33 -8.05 8.03
CA LEU A 22 -11.41 -8.56 6.66
C LEU A 22 -10.57 -9.83 6.49
N GLY A 23 -9.34 -9.87 7.03
CA GLY A 23 -8.50 -11.07 7.04
C GLY A 23 -9.17 -12.26 7.74
N ILE A 24 -9.76 -12.05 8.93
CA ILE A 24 -10.51 -13.07 9.66
C ILE A 24 -11.72 -13.54 8.85
N TYR A 25 -12.48 -12.62 8.28
CA TYR A 25 -13.66 -12.94 7.47
C TYR A 25 -13.30 -13.78 6.25
N LEU A 26 -12.30 -13.38 5.46
CA LEU A 26 -11.90 -14.06 4.23
C LEU A 26 -11.28 -15.44 4.50
N THR A 27 -10.43 -15.57 5.53
CA THR A 27 -9.83 -16.86 5.92
C THR A 27 -10.91 -17.86 6.31
N ARG A 28 -11.90 -17.45 7.11
CA ARG A 28 -13.04 -18.29 7.49
C ARG A 28 -13.97 -18.59 6.31
N ARG A 29 -14.34 -17.58 5.53
CA ARG A 29 -15.28 -17.70 4.41
C ARG A 29 -14.76 -18.64 3.31
N PHE A 30 -13.46 -18.58 3.02
CA PHE A 30 -12.85 -19.37 1.96
C PHE A 30 -12.14 -20.63 2.46
N LYS A 31 -12.13 -20.88 3.77
CA LYS A 31 -11.40 -21.99 4.41
C LYS A 31 -9.91 -21.98 4.02
N LEU A 32 -9.31 -20.79 4.01
CA LEU A 32 -7.90 -20.57 3.69
C LEU A 32 -7.12 -20.22 4.96
N GLY A 33 -5.84 -20.60 5.01
CA GLY A 33 -4.93 -20.16 6.08
C GLY A 33 -4.43 -18.73 5.85
N TRP A 34 -3.86 -18.13 6.90
CA TRP A 34 -3.34 -16.76 6.90
C TRP A 34 -2.10 -16.53 6.03
N ARG A 35 -1.50 -17.58 5.48
CA ARG A 35 -0.25 -17.51 4.69
C ARG A 35 -0.31 -16.43 3.61
N LEU A 36 -1.39 -16.40 2.83
CA LEU A 36 -1.52 -15.44 1.71
C LEU A 36 -1.70 -14.01 2.20
N TRP A 37 -2.40 -13.80 3.32
CA TRP A 37 -2.56 -12.49 3.92
C TRP A 37 -1.21 -11.94 4.40
N TRP A 38 -0.42 -12.75 5.10
CA TRP A 38 0.93 -12.34 5.54
C TRP A 38 1.90 -12.11 4.38
N ILE A 39 1.82 -12.93 3.33
CA ILE A 39 2.61 -12.71 2.11
C ILE A 39 2.24 -11.36 1.47
N GLY A 40 0.95 -11.05 1.34
CA GLY A 40 0.49 -9.76 0.82
C GLY A 40 1.01 -8.59 1.66
N ALA A 41 0.88 -8.69 2.98
CA ALA A 41 1.37 -7.67 3.92
C ALA A 41 2.88 -7.43 3.79
N ALA A 42 3.67 -8.50 3.71
CA ALA A 42 5.11 -8.40 3.52
C ALA A 42 5.47 -7.77 2.17
N ILE A 43 4.70 -8.05 1.12
CA ILE A 43 4.96 -7.53 -0.23
C ILE A 43 4.69 -6.03 -0.33
N PHE A 44 3.68 -5.51 0.37
CA PHE A 44 3.52 -4.07 0.53
C PHE A 44 4.75 -3.43 1.21
N VAL A 45 5.23 -3.99 2.31
CA VAL A 45 6.42 -3.45 2.99
C VAL A 45 7.64 -3.49 2.06
N LEU A 46 7.84 -4.58 1.33
CA LEU A 46 8.95 -4.72 0.38
C LEU A 46 8.85 -3.76 -0.80
N SER A 47 7.65 -3.42 -1.29
CA SER A 47 7.53 -2.40 -2.34
C SER A 47 8.00 -1.04 -1.85
N GLN A 48 7.76 -0.72 -0.57
CA GLN A 48 8.20 0.55 0.02
C GLN A 48 9.72 0.64 0.19
N VAL A 49 10.43 -0.49 0.36
CA VAL A 49 11.90 -0.54 0.45
C VAL A 49 12.57 0.04 -0.80
N GLY A 50 11.98 -0.17 -1.98
CA GLY A 50 12.47 0.42 -3.23
C GLY A 50 11.81 1.77 -3.56
N HIS A 51 10.51 1.88 -3.30
CA HIS A 51 9.72 3.08 -3.63
C HIS A 51 10.18 4.33 -2.88
N ILE A 52 10.43 4.24 -1.57
CA ILE A 52 10.82 5.40 -0.76
C ILE A 52 12.18 5.96 -1.20
N PRO A 53 13.26 5.16 -1.31
CA PRO A 53 14.53 5.66 -1.82
C PRO A 53 14.44 6.17 -3.25
N PHE A 54 13.67 5.50 -4.11
CA PHE A 54 13.45 5.96 -5.48
C PHE A 54 12.84 7.37 -5.51
N ASN A 55 11.75 7.61 -4.78
CA ASN A 55 11.13 8.93 -4.73
C ASN A 55 12.04 9.98 -4.11
N TRP A 56 12.84 9.62 -3.11
CA TRP A 56 13.83 10.51 -2.52
C TRP A 56 14.88 10.95 -3.55
N VAL A 57 15.47 10.00 -4.28
CA VAL A 57 16.43 10.31 -5.36
C VAL A 57 15.76 11.13 -6.47
N MET A 58 14.56 10.75 -6.90
CA MET A 58 13.82 11.47 -7.93
C MET A 58 13.51 12.90 -7.51
N SER A 59 13.15 13.13 -6.24
CA SER A 59 12.96 14.47 -5.70
C SER A 59 14.22 15.32 -5.83
N ILE A 60 15.40 14.77 -5.50
CA ILE A 60 16.69 15.48 -5.65
C ILE A 60 16.97 15.80 -7.12
N LEU A 61 16.74 14.84 -8.03
CA LEU A 61 17.03 15.02 -9.46
C LEU A 61 16.07 16.01 -10.12
N LEU A 62 14.76 15.90 -9.84
CA LEU A 62 13.73 16.75 -10.43
C LEU A 62 13.86 18.20 -9.98
N ASN A 63 14.29 18.45 -8.73
CA ASN A 63 14.58 19.79 -8.23
C ASN A 63 15.79 20.46 -8.92
N LYS A 64 16.62 19.71 -9.64
CA LYS A 64 17.73 20.27 -10.45
C LYS A 64 17.31 20.64 -11.87
N THR A 65 16.04 20.41 -12.24
CA THR A 65 15.51 20.70 -13.57
C THR A 65 14.73 22.01 -13.61
N ALA A 66 14.29 22.44 -14.80
CA ALA A 66 13.41 23.59 -14.95
C ALA A 66 12.06 23.45 -14.21
N LEU A 67 11.69 22.24 -13.78
CA LEU A 67 10.49 21.98 -12.99
C LEU A 67 10.47 22.75 -11.67
N ALA A 68 11.62 22.99 -11.06
CA ALA A 68 11.74 23.77 -9.82
C ALA A 68 11.26 25.23 -9.98
N ASN A 69 11.29 25.75 -11.21
CA ASN A 69 10.89 27.12 -11.53
C ASN A 69 9.43 27.22 -12.02
N TRP A 70 8.70 26.11 -12.10
CA TRP A 70 7.31 26.11 -12.53
C TRP A 70 6.41 26.81 -11.49
N PRO A 71 5.22 27.29 -11.88
CA PRO A 71 4.21 27.72 -10.91
C PRO A 71 3.89 26.61 -9.90
N HIS A 72 3.69 26.98 -8.63
CA HIS A 72 3.49 26.02 -7.55
C HIS A 72 2.34 25.03 -7.82
N THR A 73 1.24 25.50 -8.41
CA THR A 73 0.11 24.64 -8.83
C THR A 73 0.52 23.58 -9.84
N ALA A 74 1.35 23.94 -10.83
CA ALA A 74 1.85 22.98 -11.82
C ALA A 74 2.81 21.97 -11.20
N GLN A 75 3.67 22.39 -10.26
CA GLN A 75 4.53 21.49 -9.49
C GLN A 75 3.71 20.48 -8.67
N THR A 76 2.66 20.94 -8.00
CA THR A 76 1.77 20.07 -7.21
C THR A 76 1.08 19.03 -8.08
N VAL A 77 0.50 19.44 -9.22
CA VAL A 77 -0.13 18.51 -10.17
C VAL A 77 0.89 17.48 -10.66
N PHE A 78 2.07 17.92 -11.06
CA PHE A 78 3.15 17.02 -11.47
C PHE A 78 3.51 16.03 -10.35
N ASN A 79 3.70 16.50 -9.12
CA ASN A 79 4.08 15.66 -7.99
C ASN A 79 3.01 14.61 -7.66
N VAL A 80 1.73 14.98 -7.68
CA VAL A 80 0.63 14.03 -7.44
C VAL A 80 0.63 12.93 -8.50
N VAL A 81 0.77 13.30 -9.78
CA VAL A 81 0.83 12.33 -10.88
C VAL A 81 2.07 11.45 -10.77
N PHE A 82 3.24 12.05 -10.55
CA PHE A 82 4.52 11.35 -10.48
C PHE A 82 4.54 10.36 -9.31
N LEU A 83 4.21 10.81 -8.09
CA LEU A 83 4.21 9.99 -6.89
C LEU A 83 3.13 8.90 -6.94
N GLY A 84 1.96 9.20 -7.52
CA GLY A 84 0.90 8.20 -7.72
C GLY A 84 1.31 7.11 -8.71
N LEU A 85 1.91 7.49 -9.83
CA LEU A 85 2.41 6.53 -10.83
C LEU A 85 3.61 5.73 -10.30
N SER A 86 4.52 6.35 -9.55
CA SER A 86 5.63 5.64 -8.93
C SER A 86 5.14 4.62 -7.91
N ALA A 87 4.16 4.98 -7.07
CA ALA A 87 3.55 4.05 -6.13
C ALA A 87 2.94 2.84 -6.85
N GLY A 88 2.13 3.09 -7.89
CA GLY A 88 1.55 2.04 -8.72
C GLY A 88 2.61 1.13 -9.37
N LEU A 89 3.69 1.69 -9.91
CA LEU A 89 4.77 0.92 -10.53
C LEU A 89 5.46 -0.01 -9.52
N TRP A 90 5.82 0.51 -8.34
CA TRP A 90 6.51 -0.26 -7.31
C TRP A 90 5.60 -1.33 -6.69
N GLU A 91 4.35 -0.99 -6.39
CA GLU A 91 3.40 -1.91 -5.76
C GLU A 91 2.94 -3.01 -6.72
N GLU A 92 2.60 -2.68 -7.97
CA GLU A 92 2.22 -3.70 -8.96
C GLU A 92 3.42 -4.55 -9.37
N GLY A 93 4.62 -3.97 -9.46
CA GLY A 93 5.85 -4.72 -9.71
C GLY A 93 6.13 -5.75 -8.59
N ALA A 94 5.99 -5.33 -7.33
CA ALA A 94 6.12 -6.22 -6.18
C ALA A 94 5.02 -7.29 -6.14
N ARG A 95 3.78 -6.94 -6.52
CA ARG A 95 2.66 -7.89 -6.60
C ARG A 95 2.83 -8.91 -7.72
N TYR A 96 3.35 -8.49 -8.86
CA TYR A 96 3.76 -9.40 -9.93
C TYR A 96 4.83 -10.38 -9.42
N ALA A 97 5.88 -9.87 -8.76
CA ALA A 97 6.95 -10.68 -8.16
C ALA A 97 6.40 -11.69 -7.14
N MET A 98 5.49 -11.25 -6.27
CA MET A 98 4.78 -12.09 -5.30
C MET A 98 4.12 -13.28 -6.00
N TYR A 99 3.28 -13.03 -7.01
CA TYR A 99 2.57 -14.09 -7.73
C TYR A 99 3.49 -14.94 -8.60
N ARG A 100 4.63 -14.41 -9.03
CA ARG A 100 5.60 -15.14 -9.86
C ARG A 100 6.47 -16.09 -9.04
N TRP A 101 6.91 -15.68 -7.85
CA TRP A 101 7.95 -16.40 -7.10
C TRP A 101 7.53 -16.90 -5.71
N TRP A 102 6.62 -16.24 -4.99
CA TRP A 102 6.25 -16.62 -3.61
C TRP A 102 4.88 -17.30 -3.53
N ALA A 103 3.84 -16.63 -4.01
CA ALA A 103 2.45 -17.12 -4.00
C ALA A 103 2.09 -17.80 -5.34
N LYS A 104 2.94 -18.71 -5.82
CA LYS A 104 2.77 -19.38 -7.13
C LYS A 104 1.44 -20.12 -7.28
N ASP A 105 0.88 -20.58 -6.16
CA ASP A 105 -0.37 -21.32 -6.07
C ASP A 105 -1.62 -20.42 -5.93
N ALA A 106 -1.46 -19.11 -5.81
CA ALA A 106 -2.54 -18.13 -5.72
C ALA A 106 -3.15 -17.83 -7.11
N ARG A 107 -3.69 -18.87 -7.76
CA ARG A 107 -4.29 -18.80 -9.11
C ARG A 107 -5.81 -18.78 -9.13
N SER A 108 -6.44 -18.52 -7.98
CA SER A 108 -7.89 -18.38 -7.87
C SER A 108 -8.25 -17.03 -7.28
N TRP A 109 -9.42 -16.53 -7.64
CA TRP A 109 -9.93 -15.25 -7.15
C TRP A 109 -9.92 -15.18 -5.61
N ARG A 110 -10.30 -16.26 -4.92
CA ARG A 110 -10.32 -16.32 -3.45
C ARG A 110 -8.93 -16.16 -2.83
N LYS A 111 -7.91 -16.80 -3.43
CA LYS A 111 -6.52 -16.71 -2.97
C LYS A 111 -5.93 -15.33 -3.27
N GLY A 112 -6.20 -14.78 -4.46
CA GLY A 112 -5.80 -13.43 -4.84
C GLY A 112 -6.43 -12.36 -3.93
N LEU A 113 -7.71 -12.51 -3.60
CA LEU A 113 -8.41 -11.59 -2.69
C LEU A 113 -7.82 -11.63 -1.28
N LEU A 114 -7.49 -12.80 -0.75
CA LEU A 114 -6.85 -12.90 0.57
C LEU A 114 -5.44 -12.29 0.59
N ALA A 115 -4.67 -12.45 -0.49
CA ALA A 115 -3.36 -11.80 -0.63
C ALA A 115 -3.50 -10.27 -0.75
N GLY A 116 -4.45 -9.80 -1.58
CA GLY A 116 -4.75 -8.36 -1.71
C GLY A 116 -5.22 -7.73 -0.40
N ALA A 117 -6.05 -8.43 0.37
CA ALA A 117 -6.48 -7.99 1.70
C ALA A 117 -5.30 -7.88 2.69
N GLY A 118 -4.28 -8.72 2.54
CA GLY A 118 -3.03 -8.59 3.28
C GLY A 118 -2.22 -7.37 2.88
N HIS A 119 -2.05 -7.14 1.58
CA HIS A 119 -1.33 -5.99 1.02
C HIS A 119 -1.96 -4.66 1.45
N GLY A 120 -3.24 -4.45 1.10
CA GLY A 120 -3.96 -3.23 1.50
C GLY A 120 -4.18 -3.13 3.01
N GLY A 121 -4.17 -4.27 3.72
CA GLY A 121 -4.26 -4.28 5.17
C GLY A 121 -3.00 -3.74 5.84
N ALA A 122 -1.82 -4.14 5.36
CA ALA A 122 -0.56 -3.58 5.83
C ALA A 122 -0.45 -2.08 5.49
N GLU A 123 -0.85 -1.68 4.29
CA GLU A 123 -0.91 -0.27 3.89
C GLU A 123 -1.77 0.55 4.86
N THR A 124 -2.99 0.08 5.14
CA THR A 124 -3.91 0.77 6.05
C THR A 124 -3.34 0.88 7.47
N ILE A 125 -2.71 -0.18 7.99
CA ILE A 125 -2.15 -0.20 9.35
C ILE A 125 -0.91 0.69 9.48
N ILE A 126 -0.06 0.74 8.46
CA ILE A 126 1.25 1.42 8.52
C ILE A 126 1.13 2.88 8.09
N LEU A 127 0.33 3.18 7.07
CA LEU A 127 0.24 4.52 6.46
C LEU A 127 -1.09 5.22 6.69
N GLY A 128 -2.15 4.50 7.06
CA GLY A 128 -3.43 5.10 7.40
C GLY A 128 -3.32 5.78 8.75
N GLY A 129 -2.91 7.04 8.80
CA GLY A 129 -2.80 7.83 10.04
C GLY A 129 -3.19 9.27 9.76
#